data_AF-A0A6B9VYV0-F1
#
_entry.id   AF-A0A6B9VYV0-F1
#
_cell.length_a   1.000
_cell.length_b   1.000
_cell.length_c   1.000
_cell.angle_alpha   90.00
_cell.angle_beta   90.00
_cell.angle_gamma   90.00
#
_symmetry.space_group_name_H-M   'P 1'
#
loop_
_entity.id
_entity.type
_entity.pdbx_description
1 polymer ?
#
loop_
_entity_poly.entity_id
_entity_poly.type
_entity_poly.pdbx_seq_one_letter_code
_entity_poly.pdbx_strand_id
1 'polypeptide(L)' 'MVILFIPSQTEYRLSIQDCVLLKNFPTSFQLCGCKTSQYKQISNTIPTNLSFILGKQIIKY' A
#
# COMPACT_ATOMS: atom_id res chain seq x y z
N MET A 1 -9.95 2.21 -7.26
CA MET A 1 -9.80 2.78 -5.91
C MET A 1 -9.09 4.11 -6.06
N VAL A 2 -9.78 5.22 -5.80
CA VAL A 2 -9.16 6.55 -5.69
C VAL A 2 -9.05 6.81 -4.19
N ILE A 3 -7.85 6.72 -3.64
CA ILE A 3 -7.60 7.32 -2.33
C ILE A 3 -7.26 8.79 -2.65
N LEU A 4 -8.14 9.70 -2.26
CA LEU A 4 -7.96 11.15 -2.37
C LEU A 4 -7.32 11.63 -1.07
N PHE A 5 -6.17 12.27 -1.15
CA PHE A 5 -5.59 13.01 -0.02
C PHE A 5 -5.94 14.48 -0.22
N ILE A 6 -6.66 15.09 0.73
CA ILE A 6 -7.07 16.50 0.67
C ILE A 6 -6.53 17.25 1.90
N PRO A 7 -5.28 17.72 1.86
CA PRO A 7 -4.73 18.58 2.90
C PRO A 7 -4.96 20.08 2.63
N SER A 8 -5.28 20.50 1.39
CA SER A 8 -5.21 21.93 0.98
C SER A 8 -6.15 22.36 -0.16
N GLN A 9 -7.40 21.86 -0.21
CA GLN A 9 -8.43 22.17 -1.25
C GLN A 9 -8.12 21.77 -2.71
N THR A 10 -6.97 21.19 -3.01
CA THR A 10 -6.68 20.58 -4.31
C THR A 10 -6.80 19.06 -4.25
N GLU A 11 -7.55 18.48 -5.19
CA GLU A 11 -7.67 17.03 -5.35
C GLU A 11 -6.36 16.43 -5.86
N TYR A 12 -5.71 15.60 -5.03
CA TYR A 12 -4.58 14.78 -5.45
C TYR A 12 -5.01 13.30 -5.59
N ARG A 13 -4.84 12.75 -6.79
CA ARG A 13 -5.03 11.31 -7.03
C ARG A 13 -3.73 10.58 -6.76
N LEU A 14 -3.75 9.69 -5.76
CA LEU A 14 -2.60 8.88 -5.41
C LEU A 14 -2.17 7.98 -6.58
N SER A 15 -0.88 8.02 -6.88
CA SER A 15 -0.23 7.10 -7.82
C SER A 15 -0.03 5.72 -7.18
N ILE A 16 0.34 4.74 -8.00
CA ILE A 16 0.70 3.39 -7.54
C ILE A 16 1.87 3.47 -6.55
N GLN A 17 2.88 4.29 -6.83
CA GLN A 17 4.03 4.50 -5.95
C GLN A 17 3.63 5.10 -4.61
N ASP A 18 2.73 6.08 -4.58
CA ASP A 18 2.25 6.65 -3.31
C ASP A 18 1.50 5.60 -2.48
N CYS A 19 0.70 4.77 -3.15
CA CYS A 19 -0.03 3.68 -2.51
C CYS A 19 0.92 2.60 -1.95
N VAL A 20 2.02 2.28 -2.65
CA VAL A 20 3.08 1.37 -2.17
C VAL A 20 3.74 1.95 -0.91
N LEU A 21 4.10 3.22 -0.94
CA LEU A 21 4.69 3.92 0.20
C LEU A 21 3.74 3.93 1.41
N LEU A 22 2.46 4.27 1.20
CA LEU A 22 1.43 4.29 2.25
C LEU A 22 1.23 2.92 2.92
N LYS A 23 1.47 1.83 2.21
CA LYS A 23 1.37 0.46 2.74
C LYS A 23 2.67 -0.03 3.40
N ASN A 24 3.69 0.82 3.51
CA ASN A 24 5.03 0.50 4.02
C ASN A 24 5.78 -0.57 3.20
N PHE A 25 5.51 -0.66 1.90
CA PHE A 25 6.35 -1.47 1.01
C PHE A 25 7.65 -0.72 0.68
N PRO A 26 8.77 -1.43 0.45
CA PRO A 26 9.99 -0.80 -0.06
C PRO A 26 9.72 -0.20 -1.44
N THR A 27 10.34 0.93 -1.75
CA THR A 27 10.17 1.62 -3.05
C THR A 27 10.63 0.79 -4.24
N SER A 28 11.48 -0.21 -4.01
CA SER A 28 11.90 -1.20 -5.01
C SER A 28 10.89 -2.33 -5.24
N PHE A 29 9.79 -2.38 -4.48
CA PHE A 29 8.77 -3.42 -4.64
C PHE A 29 8.03 -3.28 -5.97
N GLN A 30 8.05 -4.35 -6.78
CA GLN A 30 7.42 -4.37 -8.09
C GLN A 30 6.06 -5.06 -8.03
N LEU A 31 5.04 -4.41 -8.60
CA LEU A 31 3.69 -4.96 -8.75
C LEU A 31 3.50 -5.51 -10.15
N CYS A 32 2.79 -6.63 -10.27
CA CYS A 32 2.65 -7.34 -11.53
C CYS A 32 1.36 -6.98 -12.29
N GLY A 33 1.38 -7.11 -13.61
CA GLY A 33 0.20 -6.93 -14.46
C GLY A 33 -0.14 -5.47 -14.80
N CYS A 34 -1.33 -5.25 -15.34
CA CYS A 34 -1.79 -3.93 -15.77
C CYS A 34 -2.10 -3.00 -14.59
N LYS A 35 -2.14 -1.67 -14.83
CA LYS A 35 -2.38 -0.66 -13.79
C LYS A 35 -3.59 -0.98 -12.89
N THR A 36 -4.70 -1.43 -13.47
CA THR A 36 -5.91 -1.80 -12.72
C THR A 36 -5.68 -3.01 -11.80
N SER A 37 -4.91 -4.00 -12.26
CA SER A 37 -4.49 -5.14 -11.44
C SER A 37 -3.55 -4.71 -10.31
N GLN A 38 -2.60 -3.82 -10.60
CA GLN A 38 -1.67 -3.28 -9.60
C GLN A 38 -2.42 -2.51 -8.50
N TYR A 39 -3.39 -1.66 -8.85
CA TYR A 39 -4.25 -1.00 -7.86
C TYR A 39 -5.07 -1.99 -7.03
N LYS A 40 -5.57 -3.08 -7.62
CA LYS A 40 -6.27 -4.14 -6.88
C LYS A 40 -5.34 -4.86 -5.90
N GLN A 41 -4.12 -5.17 -6.31
CA GLN A 41 -3.11 -5.76 -5.44
C GLN A 41 -2.90 -4.88 -4.21
N ILE A 42 -2.54 -3.60 -4.40
CA ILE A 42 -2.28 -2.69 -3.28
C ILE A 42 -3.51 -2.49 -2.38
N SER A 43 -4.71 -2.40 -2.97
CA SER A 43 -5.97 -2.25 -2.24
C SER A 43 -6.24 -3.44 -1.32
N ASN A 44 -6.00 -4.66 -1.80
CA ASN A 44 -6.33 -5.88 -1.10
C ASN A 44 -5.21 -6.33 -0.13
N THR A 45 -4.01 -5.79 -0.27
CA THR A 45 -2.89 -6.17 0.58
C THR A 45 -2.94 -5.49 1.96
N ILE A 46 -2.54 -6.27 2.96
CA ILE A 46 -2.36 -5.82 4.35
C ILE A 46 -1.09 -4.96 4.43
N PRO A 47 -1.10 -3.82 5.16
CA PRO A 47 0.11 -3.03 5.42
C PRO A 47 1.24 -3.88 6.01
N THR A 48 2.46 -3.71 5.51
CA THR A 48 3.59 -4.57 5.84
C THR A 48 4.00 -4.49 7.32
N ASN A 49 3.84 -3.31 7.92
CA ASN A 49 4.09 -3.08 9.35
C ASN A 49 3.19 -3.93 10.25
N LEU A 50 1.90 -4.06 9.90
CA LEU A 50 0.95 -4.87 10.65
C LEU A 50 1.33 -6.35 10.57
N SER A 51 1.61 -6.85 9.36
CA SER A 51 2.05 -8.23 9.15
C SER A 51 3.34 -8.54 9.91
N PHE A 52 4.30 -7.61 9.97
CA PHE A 52 5.54 -7.78 10.72
C PHE A 52 5.32 -7.91 12.23
N ILE A 53 4.48 -7.05 12.81
CA ILE A 53 4.15 -7.10 14.25
C ILE A 53 3.42 -8.41 14.57
N LEU A 54 2.44 -8.80 13.75
CA LEU A 54 1.73 -10.07 13.91
C LEU A 54 2.68 -11.27 13.84
N GLY A 55 3.61 -11.29 12.88
CA GLY A 55 4.61 -12.35 12.76
C GLY A 55 5.50 -12.48 14.01
N LYS A 56 5.91 -11.36 14.61
CA LYS A 56 6.66 -11.37 15.88
C LYS A 56 5.85 -11.95 17.03
N GLN A 57 4.54 -11.67 17.09
CA GLN A 57 3.69 -12.26 18.12
C GLN A 57 3.57 -13.77 17.88
N ILE A 58 3.34 -14.22 16.65
CA ILE A 58 3.23 -15.64 16.31
C ILE A 58 4.51 -16.40 16.67
N ILE A 59 5.71 -15.87 16.36
CA ILE A 59 6.99 -16.52 16.68
C ILE A 59 7.23 -16.63 18.20
N LYS A 60 6.67 -15.71 18.99
CA LYS A 60 6.82 -15.70 20.45
C LYS A 60 6.02 -16.82 21.13
N TYR A 61 4.98 -17.33 20.46
CA TYR A 61 4.14 -18.44 20.93
C TYR A 61 4.64 -19.78 20.39
#